data_AF-A0A2S8STD1-F1
#
_entry.id   AF-A0A2S8STD1-F1
#
_cell.length_a   1.000
_cell.length_b   1.000
_cell.length_c   1.000
_cell.angle_alpha   90.00
_cell.angle_beta   90.00
_cell.angle_gamma   90.00
#
_symmetry.space_group_name_H-M   'P 1'
#
loop_
_entity.id
_entity.type
_entity.pdbx_description
1 polymer ?
#
loop_
_entity_poly.entity_id
_entity_poly.type
_entity_poly.pdbx_seq_one_letter_code
_entity_poly.pdbx_strand_id
1 'polypeptide(L)'
;MEISDLNGTGRWSLQAIQERYVLYALQLNVFPILDLTSNTHEENGRQWIYPVMFQVIEGIEQGDRACIEIGIEFVEENERFSFGRIIKSNTARALRRSVLSPDQAERIRSRVVHMLIAEHVPREYREYAKLFRKVGIGIYWFFIEERVNRNNPYVMRYYNYFHQYIRTE
;
A
#
# COMPACT_ATOMS: atom_id res chain seq x y z
N MET A 1 23.07 -25.95 -1.75
CA MET A 1 22.21 -25.01 -1.00
C MET A 1 21.31 -24.35 -2.01
N GLU A 2 20.00 -24.55 -1.91
CA GLU A 2 19.00 -23.98 -2.82
C GLU A 2 18.47 -22.68 -2.20
N ILE A 3 18.51 -21.57 -2.93
CA ILE A 3 18.09 -20.25 -2.47
C ILE A 3 16.81 -19.85 -3.18
N SER A 4 15.77 -19.53 -2.41
CA SER A 4 14.50 -18.98 -2.90
C SER A 4 14.39 -17.51 -2.49
N ASP A 5 14.69 -16.60 -3.42
CA ASP A 5 14.46 -15.17 -3.21
C ASP A 5 13.01 -14.81 -3.55
N LEU A 6 12.29 -14.33 -2.55
CA LEU A 6 10.88 -13.97 -2.65
C LEU A 6 10.68 -12.46 -2.81
N ASN A 7 11.75 -11.65 -2.85
CA ASN A 7 11.66 -10.24 -3.20
C ASN A 7 11.00 -10.05 -4.57
N GLY A 8 10.49 -8.84 -4.83
CA GLY A 8 10.06 -8.50 -6.17
C GLY A 8 11.26 -8.30 -7.10
N THR A 9 10.93 -8.04 -8.35
CA THR A 9 11.91 -7.69 -9.38
C THR A 9 11.79 -6.21 -9.74
N GLY A 10 12.76 -5.69 -10.49
CA GLY A 10 12.77 -4.31 -10.96
C GLY A 10 12.67 -3.31 -9.81
N ARG A 11 11.66 -2.43 -9.86
CA ARG A 11 11.41 -1.40 -8.85
C ARG A 11 11.19 -1.96 -7.44
N TRP A 12 10.73 -3.21 -7.33
CA TRP A 12 10.43 -3.86 -6.06
C TRP A 12 11.48 -4.89 -5.62
N SER A 13 12.66 -4.87 -6.25
CA SER A 13 13.85 -5.58 -5.74
C SER A 13 14.36 -4.94 -4.44
N LEU A 14 15.11 -5.71 -3.65
CA LEU A 14 15.74 -5.24 -2.42
C LEU A 14 16.55 -3.96 -2.66
N GLN A 15 17.45 -3.99 -3.65
CA GLN A 15 18.31 -2.87 -4.00
C GLN A 15 17.49 -1.63 -4.39
N ALA A 16 16.49 -1.77 -5.27
CA ALA A 16 15.68 -0.63 -5.70
C ALA A 16 14.83 -0.04 -4.57
N ILE A 17 14.44 -0.85 -3.57
CA ILE A 17 13.75 -0.37 -2.37
C ILE A 17 14.74 0.38 -1.45
N GLN A 18 15.93 -0.16 -1.22
CA GLN A 18 16.97 0.50 -0.41
C GLN A 18 17.37 1.85 -1.00
N GLU A 19 17.61 1.92 -2.31
CA GLU A 19 17.96 3.17 -3.01
C GLU A 19 16.86 4.22 -2.86
N ARG A 20 15.60 3.85 -3.12
CA ARG A 20 14.46 4.75 -2.92
C ARG A 20 14.31 5.19 -1.47
N TYR A 21 14.49 4.27 -0.52
CA TYR A 21 14.41 4.59 0.90
C TYR A 21 15.44 5.65 1.29
N VAL A 22 16.71 5.49 0.90
CA VAL A 22 17.76 6.48 1.17
C VAL A 22 17.40 7.83 0.56
N LEU A 23 16.93 7.85 -0.70
CA LEU A 23 16.50 9.09 -1.35
C LEU A 23 15.38 9.79 -0.58
N TYR A 24 14.32 9.07 -0.19
CA TYR A 24 13.24 9.66 0.60
C TYR A 24 13.68 10.06 2.00
N ALA A 25 14.53 9.27 2.66
CA ALA A 25 15.02 9.59 4.00
C ALA A 25 15.79 10.92 3.99
N LEU A 26 16.65 11.14 2.99
CA LEU A 26 17.35 12.40 2.79
C LEU A 26 16.38 13.56 2.49
N GLN A 27 15.42 13.37 1.58
CA GLN A 27 14.45 14.41 1.22
C GLN A 27 13.52 14.81 2.38
N LEU A 28 13.16 13.84 3.23
CA LEU A 28 12.19 14.00 4.32
C LEU A 28 12.86 14.23 5.68
N ASN A 29 14.19 14.32 5.72
CA ASN A 29 15.01 14.47 6.92
C ASN A 29 14.76 13.36 7.97
N VAL A 30 14.68 12.11 7.53
CA VAL A 30 14.52 10.93 8.40
C VAL A 30 15.89 10.41 8.81
N PHE A 31 16.17 10.46 10.11
CA PHE A 31 17.43 9.96 10.69
C PHE A 31 17.19 9.24 12.03
N PRO A 32 17.96 8.18 12.35
CA PRO A 32 18.99 7.56 11.50
C PRO A 32 18.39 6.83 10.29
N ILE A 33 19.15 6.75 9.19
CA ILE A 33 18.75 5.97 8.01
C ILE A 33 18.73 4.49 8.42
N LEU A 34 17.58 3.84 8.24
CA LEU A 34 17.45 2.40 8.49
C LEU A 34 18.20 1.59 7.45
N ASP A 35 18.86 0.53 7.91
CA ASP A 35 19.42 -0.50 7.04
C ASP A 35 18.33 -1.54 6.71
N LEU A 36 17.57 -1.26 5.65
CA LEU A 36 16.52 -2.16 5.19
C LEU A 36 17.13 -3.46 4.66
N THR A 37 16.82 -4.57 5.31
CA THR A 37 17.32 -5.90 4.97
C THR A 37 16.18 -6.90 4.77
N SER A 38 16.44 -7.98 4.04
CA SER A 38 15.48 -9.09 3.95
C SER A 38 15.69 -10.06 5.10
N ASN A 39 14.58 -10.49 5.72
CA ASN A 39 14.63 -11.58 6.69
C ASN A 39 14.93 -12.90 5.95
N THR A 40 15.81 -13.72 6.52
CA THR A 40 16.17 -15.03 5.98
C THR A 40 15.71 -16.15 6.90
N HIS A 41 15.21 -17.24 6.31
CA HIS A 41 14.92 -18.48 7.03
C HIS A 41 15.65 -19.65 6.37
N GLU A 42 16.16 -20.58 7.17
CA GLU A 42 16.89 -21.74 6.70
C GLU A 42 16.32 -23.01 7.30
N GLU A 43 16.02 -23.99 6.44
CA GLU A 43 15.49 -25.30 6.83
C GLU A 43 15.84 -26.35 5.77
N ASN A 44 16.32 -27.53 6.19
CA ASN A 44 16.61 -28.66 5.30
C ASN A 44 17.49 -28.34 4.08
N GLY A 45 18.50 -27.46 4.25
CA GLY A 45 19.44 -27.08 3.18
C GLY A 45 18.88 -26.11 2.13
N ARG A 46 17.70 -25.54 2.41
CA ARG A 46 17.07 -24.46 1.65
C ARG A 46 17.09 -23.16 2.45
N GLN A 47 17.30 -22.05 1.76
CA GLN A 47 17.25 -20.71 2.32
C GLN A 47 16.16 -19.90 1.62
N TRP A 48 15.27 -19.28 2.39
CA TRP A 48 14.24 -18.37 1.89
C TRP A 48 14.59 -16.95 2.29
N ILE A 49 14.59 -16.06 1.30
CA ILE A 49 14.79 -14.63 1.50
C ILE A 49 13.42 -13.97 1.36
N TYR A 50 12.88 -13.45 2.47
CA TYR A 50 11.57 -12.82 2.49
C TYR A 50 11.60 -11.39 1.91
N PRO A 51 10.48 -10.91 1.35
CA PRO A 51 10.37 -9.55 0.83
C PRO A 51 10.78 -8.49 1.86
N VAL A 52 11.68 -7.58 1.47
CA VAL A 52 12.07 -6.41 2.29
C VAL A 52 10.88 -5.52 2.65
N MET A 53 9.78 -5.60 1.89
CA MET A 53 8.53 -4.91 2.20
C MET A 53 7.98 -5.23 3.60
N PHE A 54 8.34 -6.35 4.22
CA PHE A 54 7.99 -6.59 5.63
C PHE A 54 8.65 -5.58 6.58
N GLN A 55 9.94 -5.28 6.42
CA GLN A 55 10.60 -4.24 7.20
C GLN A 55 10.08 -2.84 6.85
N VAL A 56 9.74 -2.58 5.58
CA VAL A 56 9.08 -1.31 5.20
C VAL A 56 7.75 -1.15 5.95
N ILE A 57 6.95 -2.21 6.07
CA ILE A 57 5.69 -2.18 6.83
C ILE A 57 5.95 -1.85 8.31
N GLU A 58 6.96 -2.47 8.93
CA GLU A 58 7.36 -2.16 10.31
C GLU A 58 7.78 -0.69 10.46
N GLY A 59 8.54 -0.15 9.50
CA GLY A 59 8.89 1.26 9.47
C GLY A 59 7.68 2.19 9.36
N ILE A 60 6.66 1.83 8.57
CA ILE A 60 5.39 2.59 8.49
C ILE A 60 4.70 2.60 9.86
N GLU A 61 4.66 1.46 10.56
CA GLU A 61 4.05 1.37 11.89
C GLU A 61 4.81 2.21 12.94
N GLN A 62 6.11 2.39 12.75
CA GLN A 62 6.95 3.28 13.56
C GLN A 62 6.88 4.76 13.16
N GLY A 63 6.16 5.09 12.08
CA GLY A 63 6.02 6.46 11.59
C GLY A 63 7.19 6.96 10.75
N ASP A 64 8.05 6.07 10.25
CA ASP A 64 9.11 6.44 9.31
C ASP A 64 8.50 6.98 8.01
N ARG A 65 8.80 8.25 7.71
CA ARG A 65 8.21 8.98 6.58
C ARG A 65 8.67 8.44 5.23
N ALA A 66 9.89 7.91 5.12
CA ALA A 66 10.41 7.32 3.90
C ALA A 66 9.76 5.96 3.63
N CYS A 67 9.55 5.15 4.67
CA CYS A 67 8.77 3.91 4.57
C CYS A 67 7.30 4.18 4.20
N ILE A 68 6.70 5.26 4.72
CA ILE A 68 5.34 5.68 4.33
C ILE A 68 5.26 5.98 2.83
N GLU A 69 6.22 6.72 2.27
CA GLU A 69 6.25 7.00 0.82
C GLU A 69 6.32 5.71 -0.01
N ILE A 70 7.23 4.79 0.32
CA ILE A 70 7.34 3.51 -0.38
C ILE A 70 6.05 2.69 -0.24
N GLY A 71 5.43 2.71 0.94
CA GLY A 71 4.15 2.06 1.20
C GLY A 71 3.03 2.58 0.30
N ILE A 72 2.97 3.89 0.08
CA ILE A 72 1.98 4.52 -0.81
C ILE A 72 2.23 4.09 -2.26
N GLU A 73 3.47 4.15 -2.73
CA GLU A 73 3.82 3.66 -4.07
C GLU A 73 3.42 2.20 -4.26
N PHE A 74 3.54 1.38 -3.21
CA PHE A 74 3.18 -0.03 -3.28
C PHE A 74 1.67 -0.27 -3.37
N VAL A 75 0.86 0.62 -2.81
CA VAL A 75 -0.61 0.63 -2.99
C VAL A 75 -1.00 1.13 -4.39
N GLU A 76 -0.21 2.04 -4.96
CA GLU A 76 -0.40 2.55 -6.32
C GLU A 76 -0.05 1.51 -7.40
N GLU A 77 0.77 0.52 -7.05
CA GLU A 77 1.21 -0.54 -7.96
C GLU A 77 0.08 -1.50 -8.39
N ASN A 78 0.09 -1.86 -9.67
CA ASN A 78 -0.77 -2.88 -10.29
C ASN A 78 -0.05 -4.21 -10.55
N GLU A 79 1.28 -4.21 -10.59
CA GLU A 79 2.09 -5.40 -10.86
C GLU A 79 1.89 -6.53 -9.83
N ARG A 80 2.11 -7.76 -10.30
CA ARG A 80 2.05 -8.96 -9.46
C ARG A 80 3.31 -9.02 -8.59
N PHE A 81 3.12 -9.36 -7.32
CA PHE A 81 4.18 -9.45 -6.34
C PHE A 81 4.03 -10.74 -5.50
N SER A 82 5.14 -11.37 -5.11
CA SER A 82 5.13 -12.54 -4.23
C SER A 82 4.49 -12.18 -2.89
N PHE A 83 3.49 -12.95 -2.46
CA PHE A 83 2.63 -12.59 -1.31
C PHE A 83 1.91 -11.23 -1.45
N GLY A 84 1.78 -10.70 -2.66
CA GLY A 84 1.29 -9.35 -2.93
C GLY A 84 -0.03 -9.02 -2.24
N ARG A 85 -0.99 -9.95 -2.22
CA ARG A 85 -2.25 -9.76 -1.47
C ARG A 85 -2.02 -9.49 0.02
N ILE A 86 -1.17 -10.29 0.67
CA ILE A 86 -0.91 -10.18 2.12
C ILE A 86 -0.13 -8.91 2.40
N ILE A 87 0.94 -8.66 1.65
CA ILE A 87 1.80 -7.49 1.85
C ILE A 87 1.02 -6.21 1.58
N LYS A 88 0.30 -6.09 0.46
CA LYS A 88 -0.53 -4.92 0.15
C LYS A 88 -1.61 -4.67 1.21
N SER A 89 -2.24 -5.73 1.71
CA SER A 89 -3.21 -5.60 2.80
C SER A 89 -2.57 -5.10 4.10
N ASN A 90 -1.38 -5.59 4.43
CA ASN A 90 -0.64 -5.16 5.63
C ASN A 90 -0.15 -3.72 5.48
N THR A 91 0.41 -3.35 4.32
CA THR A 91 0.81 -1.98 3.99
C THR A 91 -0.36 -1.01 4.14
N ALA A 92 -1.53 -1.32 3.58
CA ALA A 92 -2.72 -0.47 3.73
C ALA A 92 -3.18 -0.33 5.18
N ARG A 93 -3.08 -1.40 5.99
CA ARG A 93 -3.40 -1.34 7.42
C ARG A 93 -2.42 -0.48 8.19
N ALA A 94 -1.13 -0.58 7.89
CA ALA A 94 -0.07 0.23 8.51
C ALA A 94 -0.26 1.71 8.15
N LEU A 95 -0.44 2.03 6.86
CA LEU A 95 -0.71 3.40 6.38
C LEU A 95 -1.95 4.02 7.03
N ARG A 96 -2.98 3.21 7.32
CA ARG A 96 -4.20 3.69 7.98
C ARG A 96 -3.96 4.11 9.43
N ARG A 97 -2.92 3.58 10.07
CA ARG A 97 -2.54 3.88 11.45
C ARG A 97 -1.47 4.98 11.53
N SER A 98 -0.79 5.29 10.43
CA SER A 98 0.24 6.33 10.40
C SER A 98 -0.36 7.74 10.24
N VAL A 99 0.49 8.75 10.48
CA VAL A 99 0.18 10.15 10.18
C VAL A 99 0.56 10.43 8.73
N LEU A 100 -0.44 10.76 7.92
CA LEU A 100 -0.27 11.05 6.50
C LEU A 100 -0.36 12.55 6.24
N SER A 101 0.51 13.06 5.37
CA SER A 101 0.40 14.43 4.87
C SER A 101 -0.81 14.60 3.94
N PRO A 102 -1.27 15.83 3.68
CA PRO A 102 -2.36 16.09 2.74
C PRO A 102 -2.11 15.51 1.34
N ASP A 103 -0.88 15.62 0.82
CA ASP A 103 -0.52 15.12 -0.52
C ASP A 103 -0.54 13.59 -0.57
N GLN A 104 -0.05 12.93 0.48
CA GLN A 104 -0.10 11.47 0.62
C GLN A 104 -1.55 10.96 0.70
N ALA A 105 -2.38 11.64 1.49
CA ALA A 105 -3.81 11.34 1.57
C ALA A 105 -4.46 11.47 0.20
N GLU A 106 -4.15 12.53 -0.55
CA GLU A 106 -4.70 12.78 -1.88
C GLU A 106 -4.34 11.71 -2.90
N ARG A 107 -3.08 11.28 -2.92
CA ARG A 107 -2.62 10.15 -3.75
C ARG A 107 -3.40 8.87 -3.47
N ILE A 108 -3.59 8.54 -2.20
CA ILE A 108 -4.39 7.38 -1.77
C ILE A 108 -5.84 7.52 -2.25
N ARG A 109 -6.48 8.68 -2.08
CA ARG A 109 -7.86 8.91 -2.53
C ARG A 109 -7.98 8.68 -4.03
N SER A 110 -7.12 9.33 -4.81
CA SER A 110 -7.07 9.22 -6.27
C SER A 110 -6.95 7.76 -6.70
N ARG A 111 -5.99 7.04 -6.12
CA ARG A 111 -5.73 5.62 -6.43
C ARG A 111 -6.95 4.74 -6.16
N VAL A 112 -7.55 4.82 -4.98
CA VAL A 112 -8.69 3.97 -4.60
C VAL A 112 -9.90 4.25 -5.49
N VAL A 113 -10.18 5.52 -5.79
CA VAL A 113 -11.30 5.90 -6.65
C VAL A 113 -11.09 5.43 -8.09
N HIS A 114 -9.89 5.61 -8.65
CA HIS A 114 -9.59 5.12 -9.99
C HIS A 114 -9.72 3.60 -10.10
N MET A 115 -9.27 2.85 -9.10
CA MET A 115 -9.46 1.40 -9.05
C MET A 115 -10.95 1.02 -9.06
N LEU A 116 -11.79 1.74 -8.29
CA LEU A 116 -13.23 1.47 -8.24
C LEU A 116 -13.92 1.74 -9.58
N ILE A 117 -13.61 2.89 -10.20
CA ILE A 117 -14.19 3.31 -11.48
C ILE A 117 -13.76 2.37 -12.59
N ALA A 118 -12.50 1.91 -12.58
CA ALA A 118 -11.98 0.93 -13.54
C ALA A 118 -12.46 -0.51 -13.28
N GLU A 119 -13.36 -0.72 -12.32
CA GLU A 119 -13.85 -2.04 -11.88
C GLU A 119 -12.73 -2.99 -11.41
N HIS A 120 -11.57 -2.45 -11.07
CA HIS A 120 -10.42 -3.19 -10.55
C HIS A 120 -10.51 -3.28 -9.02
N VAL A 121 -11.24 -4.29 -8.54
CA VAL A 121 -11.52 -4.48 -7.11
C VAL A 121 -10.79 -5.74 -6.60
N PRO A 122 -9.47 -5.70 -6.35
CA PRO A 122 -8.72 -6.85 -5.87
C PRO A 122 -9.11 -7.23 -4.43
N ARG A 123 -8.59 -8.35 -3.93
CA ARG A 123 -8.99 -8.89 -2.62
C ARG A 123 -8.61 -7.97 -1.45
N GLU A 124 -7.49 -7.28 -1.58
CA GLU A 124 -6.98 -6.28 -0.65
C GLU A 124 -7.74 -4.95 -0.68
N TYR A 125 -8.62 -4.74 -1.67
CA TYR A 125 -9.39 -3.50 -1.81
C TYR A 125 -10.21 -3.18 -0.56
N ARG A 126 -10.59 -4.19 0.23
CA ARG A 126 -11.24 -3.97 1.52
C ARG A 126 -10.39 -3.12 2.48
N GLU A 127 -9.09 -3.34 2.54
CA GLU A 127 -8.20 -2.55 3.39
C GLU A 127 -7.95 -1.17 2.77
N TYR A 128 -7.91 -1.07 1.43
CA TYR A 128 -7.86 0.21 0.72
C TYR A 128 -9.10 1.07 0.98
N ALA A 129 -10.29 0.49 0.97
CA ALA A 129 -11.53 1.19 1.28
C ALA A 129 -11.55 1.73 2.73
N LYS A 130 -10.99 0.98 3.69
CA LYS A 130 -10.84 1.45 5.08
C LYS A 130 -9.81 2.56 5.21
N LEU A 131 -8.71 2.48 4.45
CA LEU A 131 -7.69 3.51 4.37
C LEU A 131 -8.25 4.78 3.73
N PHE A 132 -8.97 4.66 2.62
CA PHE A 132 -9.67 5.76 1.94
C PHE A 132 -10.62 6.50 2.89
N ARG A 133 -11.42 5.75 3.65
CA ARG A 133 -12.27 6.34 4.69
C ARG A 133 -11.47 7.10 5.75
N LYS A 134 -10.32 6.57 6.18
CA LYS A 134 -9.47 7.23 7.19
C LYS A 134 -8.89 8.54 6.67
N VAL A 135 -8.50 8.61 5.40
CA VAL A 135 -7.99 9.84 4.79
C VAL A 135 -9.11 10.82 4.39
N GLY A 136 -10.37 10.40 4.51
CA GLY A 136 -11.56 11.19 4.15
C GLY A 136 -11.92 11.05 2.67
N ILE A 137 -13.22 10.94 2.39
CA ILE A 137 -13.73 10.74 1.02
C ILE A 137 -13.74 12.08 0.25
N GLY A 138 -14.26 13.15 0.87
CA GLY A 138 -14.27 14.50 0.29
C GLY A 138 -14.88 14.58 -1.11
N ILE A 139 -14.27 15.39 -1.98
CA ILE A 139 -14.75 15.64 -3.35
C ILE A 139 -14.80 14.37 -4.22
N TYR A 140 -14.08 13.32 -3.85
CA TYR A 140 -14.04 12.09 -4.62
C TYR A 140 -15.36 11.33 -4.64
N TRP A 141 -16.26 11.62 -3.69
CA TRP A 141 -17.60 11.05 -3.74
C TRP A 141 -18.32 11.41 -5.05
N PHE A 142 -18.18 12.64 -5.53
CA PHE A 142 -18.81 13.08 -6.76
C PHE A 142 -18.36 12.22 -7.95
N PHE A 143 -17.06 11.94 -8.06
CA PHE A 143 -16.53 11.08 -9.11
C PHE A 143 -17.02 9.63 -8.99
N ILE A 144 -17.13 9.11 -7.75
CA ILE A 144 -17.69 7.79 -7.51
C ILE A 144 -19.16 7.75 -7.97
N GLU A 145 -19.97 8.72 -7.56
CA GLU A 145 -21.40 8.77 -7.85
C GLU A 145 -21.71 8.84 -9.34
N GLU A 146 -20.93 9.65 -10.08
CA GLU A 146 -21.07 9.87 -11.51
C GLU A 146 -20.60 8.67 -12.34
N ARG A 147 -19.49 8.02 -11.97
CA ARG A 147 -18.72 7.18 -12.91
C ARG A 147 -18.70 5.69 -12.60
N VAL A 148 -19.07 5.26 -11.39
CA VAL A 148 -19.03 3.82 -11.08
C VAL A 148 -20.10 3.03 -11.82
N ASN A 149 -19.71 1.86 -12.33
CA ASN A 149 -20.65 0.91 -12.92
C ASN A 149 -21.53 0.26 -11.83
N ARG A 150 -22.78 0.72 -11.74
CA ARG A 150 -23.75 0.23 -10.74
C ARG A 150 -24.29 -1.18 -11.02
N ASN A 151 -23.98 -1.77 -12.17
CA ASN A 151 -24.35 -3.14 -12.49
C ASN A 151 -23.33 -4.17 -11.96
N ASN A 152 -22.13 -3.73 -11.58
CA ASN A 152 -21.11 -4.63 -11.03
C ASN A 152 -21.30 -4.81 -9.51
N PRO A 153 -21.62 -6.02 -9.01
CA PRO A 153 -21.88 -6.25 -7.59
C PRO A 153 -20.66 -6.02 -6.69
N TYR A 154 -19.44 -6.23 -7.20
CA TYR A 154 -18.22 -5.98 -6.44
C TYR A 154 -17.96 -4.49 -6.23
N VAL A 155 -18.19 -3.68 -7.28
CA VAL A 155 -18.14 -2.22 -7.20
C VAL A 155 -19.24 -1.69 -6.30
N MET A 156 -20.48 -2.18 -6.47
CA MET A 156 -21.63 -1.75 -5.67
C MET A 156 -21.48 -2.03 -4.18
N ARG A 157 -20.79 -3.12 -3.81
CA ARG A 157 -20.43 -3.38 -2.41
C ARG A 157 -19.67 -2.21 -1.78
N TYR A 158 -18.68 -1.67 -2.48
CA TYR A 158 -17.86 -0.57 -1.97
C TYR A 158 -18.52 0.79 -2.16
N TYR A 159 -19.29 0.99 -3.24
CA TYR A 159 -20.16 2.15 -3.39
C TYR A 159 -21.09 2.31 -2.18
N ASN A 160 -21.83 1.25 -1.83
CA ASN A 160 -22.74 1.25 -0.68
C ASN A 160 -21.98 1.45 0.63
N TYR A 161 -20.80 0.84 0.76
CA TYR A 161 -19.93 1.05 1.92
C TYR A 161 -19.59 2.53 2.08
N PHE A 162 -19.13 3.22 1.04
CA PHE A 162 -18.76 4.64 1.11
C PHE A 162 -19.97 5.56 1.33
N HIS A 163 -21.10 5.28 0.66
CA HIS A 163 -22.33 6.05 0.81
C HIS A 163 -22.84 6.10 2.26
N GLN A 164 -22.63 5.04 3.05
CA GLN A 164 -23.00 5.01 4.46
C GLN A 164 -22.20 6.00 5.32
N TYR A 165 -20.94 6.28 4.97
CA TYR A 165 -20.05 7.14 5.79
C TYR A 165 -20.16 8.63 5.44
N ILE A 166 -20.60 8.97 4.24
CA ILE A 166 -20.82 10.37 3.85
C ILE A 166 -22.02 10.97 4.57
N ARG A 167 -22.99 10.13 4.97
CA ARG A 167 -24.15 10.59 5.74
C ARG A 167 -23.85 10.85 7.22
N THR A 168 -22.63 10.54 7.66
CA THR A 168 -22.24 10.60 9.08
C THR A 168 -21.15 11.63 9.37
N GLU A 169 -20.59 12.27 8.34
CA GLU A 169 -19.63 13.39 8.44
C GLU A 169 -20.36 14.71 8.16
#